data_AF-A0A4Q9PJW6-F1
#
_entry.id   AF-A0A4Q9PJW6-F1
#
_cell.length_a   1.000
_cell.length_b   1.000
_cell.length_c   1.000
_cell.angle_alpha   90.00
_cell.angle_beta   90.00
_cell.angle_gamma   90.00
#
_symmetry.space_group_name_H-M   'P 1'
#
loop_
_entity.id
_entity.type
_entity.pdbx_description
1 polymer ?
#
loop_
_entity_poly.entity_id
_entity_poly.type
_entity_poly.pdbx_seq_one_letter_code
_entity_poly.pdbx_strand_id
1 'polypeptide(L)'
;MAAMEAAQIITLVAESTISNYISLVITSLLAYEWVIGLGKEVNLFWREKVTGATVLFLLNRYAPLVYMFSSYSGSTAVTDKVAVESCNASVMTSFALDNLQYVPWALFSSLRVYALCGKRWVAAMPVLVFSVIPIGINLTHFYWSHGEYVPVWGCQTVVAVSPALSSILAIVNRSSLIIANAIDVVVTWYTTYNTAAIARCSGRNVPSIAQLLLVNGTIYFLVLLVLNILHLTFTVLSITVNIQQTSYIVSFTEPITAILVSRFMFDLQKVKQRTQHRSDPFGDATVSAPGFNRVLGSIGSVLDSSDVWRVCSTLESDTPEVAVTEYGVDVFGKHEVVVMLAPTVSRSSDVV
;
A
#
# COMPACT_ATOMS: atom_id res chain seq x y z
N MET A 1 -5.66 -44.75 21.02
CA MET A 1 -5.06 -44.49 19.69
C MET A 1 -6.14 -44.13 18.68
N ALA A 2 -7.09 -45.03 18.35
CA ALA A 2 -8.20 -44.75 17.42
C ALA A 2 -9.09 -43.53 17.77
N ALA A 3 -9.38 -43.29 19.06
CA ALA A 3 -10.16 -42.10 19.47
C ALA A 3 -9.39 -40.78 19.28
N MET A 4 -8.05 -40.81 19.36
CA MET A 4 -7.18 -39.65 19.17
C MET A 4 -7.05 -39.31 17.68
N GLU A 5 -6.98 -40.33 16.82
CA GLU A 5 -7.03 -40.19 15.36
C GLU A 5 -8.39 -39.67 14.89
N ALA A 6 -9.49 -40.19 15.45
CA ALA A 6 -10.84 -39.70 15.14
C ALA A 6 -11.02 -38.22 15.53
N ALA A 7 -10.53 -37.81 16.70
CA ALA A 7 -10.58 -36.41 17.12
C ALA A 7 -9.78 -35.49 16.18
N GLN A 8 -8.59 -35.92 15.72
CA GLN A 8 -7.79 -35.18 14.76
C GLN A 8 -8.50 -35.00 13.41
N ILE A 9 -9.15 -36.06 12.91
CA ILE A 9 -9.91 -36.00 11.66
C ILE A 9 -11.10 -35.04 11.79
N ILE A 10 -11.82 -35.07 12.91
CA ILE A 10 -12.96 -34.17 13.15
C ILE A 10 -12.50 -32.70 13.16
N THR A 11 -11.39 -32.39 13.82
CA THR A 11 -10.81 -31.04 13.84
C THR A 11 -10.41 -30.58 12.43
N LEU A 12 -9.71 -31.43 11.67
CA LEU A 12 -9.31 -31.11 10.29
C LEU A 12 -10.51 -30.84 9.37
N VAL A 13 -11.56 -31.65 9.49
CA VAL A 13 -12.80 -31.46 8.71
C VAL A 13 -13.51 -30.17 9.10
N ALA A 14 -13.56 -29.84 10.39
CA ALA A 14 -14.16 -28.60 10.86
C ALA A 14 -13.40 -27.36 10.37
N GLU A 15 -12.06 -27.37 10.46
CA GLU A 15 -11.19 -26.29 9.97
C GLU A 15 -11.34 -26.10 8.45
N SER A 16 -11.31 -27.19 7.68
CA SER A 16 -11.52 -27.16 6.22
C SER A 16 -12.89 -26.58 5.86
N THR A 17 -13.93 -26.99 6.59
CA THR A 17 -15.30 -26.49 6.37
C THR A 17 -15.40 -24.99 6.62
N ILE A 18 -14.83 -24.50 7.73
CA ILE A 18 -14.84 -23.07 8.05
C ILE A 18 -14.05 -22.27 7.00
N SER A 19 -12.88 -22.77 6.61
CA SER A 19 -12.07 -22.15 5.55
C SER A 19 -12.84 -22.01 4.23
N ASN A 20 -13.58 -23.05 3.81
CA ASN A 20 -14.42 -23.01 2.61
C ASN A 20 -15.54 -21.97 2.72
N TYR A 21 -16.20 -21.86 3.88
CA TYR A 21 -17.22 -20.81 4.09
C TYR A 21 -16.63 -19.40 4.01
N ILE A 22 -15.45 -19.19 4.58
CA ILE A 22 -14.77 -17.88 4.52
C ILE A 22 -14.38 -17.54 3.09
N SER A 23 -13.83 -18.51 2.35
CA SER A 23 -13.52 -18.35 0.92
C SER A 23 -14.76 -17.94 0.12
N LEU A 24 -15.93 -18.56 0.37
CA LEU A 24 -17.20 -18.17 -0.25
C LEU A 24 -17.62 -16.74 0.13
N VAL A 25 -17.48 -16.35 1.40
CA VAL A 25 -17.76 -14.98 1.85
C VAL A 25 -16.85 -13.97 1.14
N ILE A 26 -15.54 -14.22 1.08
CA ILE A 26 -14.57 -13.38 0.37
C ILE A 26 -14.92 -13.29 -1.12
N THR A 27 -15.27 -14.41 -1.75
CA THR A 27 -15.70 -14.46 -3.16
C THR A 27 -16.92 -13.57 -3.37
N SER A 28 -17.92 -13.69 -2.52
CA SER A 28 -19.16 -12.90 -2.62
C SER A 28 -18.88 -11.41 -2.45
N LEU A 29 -17.98 -11.04 -1.53
CA LEU A 29 -17.58 -9.66 -1.30
C LEU A 29 -16.85 -9.07 -2.52
N LEU A 30 -15.88 -9.79 -3.07
CA LEU A 30 -15.15 -9.36 -4.27
C LEU A 30 -16.07 -9.26 -5.50
N ALA A 31 -16.96 -10.23 -5.69
CA ALA A 31 -17.95 -10.20 -6.76
C ALA A 31 -18.91 -9.02 -6.61
N TYR A 32 -19.40 -8.76 -5.40
CA TYR A 32 -20.24 -7.60 -5.10
C TYR A 32 -19.53 -6.28 -5.44
N GLU A 33 -18.30 -6.10 -4.96
CA GLU A 33 -17.49 -4.91 -5.25
C GLU A 33 -17.20 -4.75 -6.75
N TRP A 34 -17.01 -5.87 -7.45
CA TRP A 34 -16.84 -5.86 -8.90
C TRP A 34 -18.10 -5.38 -9.62
N VAL A 35 -19.27 -5.91 -9.27
CA VAL A 35 -20.56 -5.53 -9.90
C VAL A 35 -20.86 -4.05 -9.68
N ILE A 36 -20.77 -3.55 -8.45
CA ILE A 36 -21.09 -2.14 -8.15
C ILE A 36 -20.04 -1.17 -8.74
N GLY A 37 -18.81 -1.63 -8.92
CA GLY A 37 -17.72 -0.85 -9.49
C GLY A 37 -17.75 -0.77 -11.01
N LEU A 38 -18.43 -1.70 -11.69
CA LEU A 38 -18.38 -1.86 -13.16
C LEU A 38 -18.84 -0.60 -13.90
N GLY A 39 -19.94 0.04 -13.46
CA GLY A 39 -20.41 1.28 -14.07
C GLY A 39 -19.39 2.42 -13.96
N LYS A 40 -18.70 2.53 -12.83
CA LYS A 40 -17.61 3.51 -12.64
C LYS A 40 -16.40 3.16 -13.50
N GLU A 41 -16.09 1.88 -13.63
CA GLU A 41 -14.99 1.38 -14.46
C GLU A 41 -15.14 1.79 -15.92
N VAL A 42 -16.28 1.47 -16.51
CA VAL A 42 -16.55 1.74 -17.92
C VAL A 42 -16.44 3.24 -18.21
N ASN A 43 -16.95 4.07 -17.30
CA ASN A 43 -16.93 5.52 -17.47
C ASN A 43 -15.55 6.16 -17.23
N LEU A 44 -14.78 5.64 -16.27
CA LEU A 44 -13.53 6.28 -15.81
C LEU A 44 -12.26 5.74 -16.49
N PHE A 45 -12.28 4.47 -16.91
CA PHE A 45 -11.08 3.79 -17.41
C PHE A 45 -11.23 3.31 -18.86
N TRP A 46 -12.38 2.75 -19.25
CA TRP A 46 -12.56 2.19 -20.60
C TRP A 46 -12.77 3.25 -21.68
N ARG A 47 -13.39 4.38 -21.34
CA ARG A 47 -13.59 5.51 -22.26
C ARG A 47 -12.35 6.39 -22.43
N GLU A 48 -11.32 6.17 -21.61
CA GLU A 48 -10.10 6.96 -21.60
C GLU A 48 -8.98 6.27 -22.37
N LYS A 49 -7.95 7.03 -22.75
CA LYS A 49 -6.74 6.46 -23.36
C LYS A 49 -6.06 5.53 -22.34
N VAL A 50 -5.67 4.33 -22.78
CA VAL A 50 -4.95 3.36 -21.93
C VAL A 50 -3.64 3.98 -21.45
N THR A 51 -3.47 4.03 -20.13
CA THR A 51 -2.24 4.53 -19.48
C THR A 51 -1.70 3.48 -18.50
N GLY A 52 -0.48 3.68 -18.00
CA GLY A 52 0.09 2.80 -16.97
C GLY A 52 -0.81 2.68 -15.72
N ALA A 53 -1.49 3.76 -15.31
CA ALA A 53 -2.47 3.72 -14.22
C ALA A 53 -3.70 2.86 -14.54
N THR A 54 -4.14 2.83 -15.80
CA THR A 54 -5.21 1.94 -16.27
C THR A 54 -4.78 0.48 -16.16
N VAL A 55 -3.56 0.16 -16.61
CA VAL A 55 -3.03 -1.22 -16.53
C VAL A 55 -2.88 -1.66 -15.07
N LEU A 56 -2.33 -0.79 -14.23
CA LEU A 56 -2.18 -1.04 -12.79
C LEU A 56 -3.53 -1.31 -12.11
N PHE A 57 -4.55 -0.51 -12.46
CA PHE A 57 -5.91 -0.67 -11.95
C PHE A 57 -6.53 -2.00 -12.38
N LEU A 58 -6.44 -2.33 -13.67
CA LEU A 58 -6.99 -3.57 -14.21
C LEU A 58 -6.29 -4.78 -13.58
N LEU A 59 -4.97 -4.73 -13.42
CA LEU A 59 -4.22 -5.80 -12.77
C LEU A 59 -4.67 -5.98 -11.31
N ASN A 60 -4.74 -4.90 -10.53
CA ASN A 60 -5.21 -4.93 -9.14
C ASN A 60 -6.63 -5.51 -9.01
N ARG A 61 -7.51 -5.16 -9.95
CA ARG A 61 -8.94 -5.50 -9.84
C ARG A 61 -9.26 -6.90 -10.34
N TYR A 62 -8.62 -7.35 -11.42
CA TYR A 62 -8.94 -8.62 -12.05
C TYR A 62 -8.06 -9.77 -11.56
N ALA A 63 -6.82 -9.53 -11.10
CA ALA A 63 -5.96 -10.61 -10.59
C ALA A 63 -6.61 -11.40 -9.43
N PRO A 64 -7.22 -10.74 -8.40
CA PRO A 64 -7.91 -11.47 -7.35
C PRO A 64 -9.12 -12.25 -7.88
N LEU A 65 -9.88 -11.72 -8.84
CA LEU A 65 -11.02 -12.44 -9.41
C LEU A 65 -10.58 -13.70 -10.14
N VAL A 66 -9.53 -13.60 -10.96
CA VAL A 66 -8.98 -14.75 -11.70
C VAL A 66 -8.45 -15.80 -10.73
N TYR A 67 -7.74 -15.38 -9.67
CA TYR A 67 -7.31 -16.27 -8.58
C TYR A 67 -8.48 -17.02 -7.93
N MET A 68 -9.57 -16.33 -7.63
CA MET A 68 -10.74 -16.97 -7.01
C MET A 68 -11.35 -18.01 -7.96
N PHE A 69 -11.57 -17.68 -9.24
CA PHE A 69 -12.12 -18.63 -10.21
C PHE A 69 -11.20 -19.83 -10.46
N SER A 70 -9.88 -19.63 -10.52
CA SER A 70 -8.94 -20.73 -10.69
C SER A 70 -8.96 -21.67 -9.49
N SER A 71 -9.05 -21.13 -8.28
CA SER A 71 -9.07 -21.92 -7.03
C SER A 71 -10.29 -22.85 -6.94
N TYR A 72 -11.46 -22.45 -7.46
CA TYR A 72 -12.66 -23.30 -7.48
C TYR A 72 -12.68 -24.32 -8.63
N SER A 73 -11.97 -24.05 -9.73
CA SER A 73 -12.01 -24.91 -10.93
C SER A 73 -11.44 -26.31 -10.72
N GLY A 74 -10.52 -26.49 -9.77
CA GLY A 74 -9.86 -27.76 -9.44
C GLY A 74 -10.77 -28.85 -8.85
N SER A 75 -12.00 -28.51 -8.45
CA SER A 75 -12.95 -29.47 -7.86
C SER A 75 -13.72 -30.31 -8.89
N THR A 76 -13.51 -30.09 -10.20
CA THR A 76 -14.34 -30.65 -11.28
C THR A 76 -13.68 -31.75 -12.13
N ALA A 77 -12.46 -32.19 -11.80
CA ALA A 77 -11.76 -33.22 -12.59
C ALA A 77 -12.24 -34.65 -12.25
N VAL A 78 -12.99 -35.27 -13.17
CA VAL A 78 -13.71 -36.55 -13.03
C VAL A 78 -12.89 -37.80 -13.43
N THR A 79 -11.55 -37.76 -13.49
CA THR A 79 -10.75 -38.98 -13.83
C THR A 79 -9.37 -39.02 -13.17
N ASP A 80 -9.05 -40.14 -12.51
CA ASP A 80 -7.93 -40.32 -11.56
C ASP A 80 -6.53 -39.91 -12.06
N LYS A 81 -6.18 -40.11 -13.32
CA LYS A 81 -4.82 -39.77 -13.82
C LYS A 81 -4.70 -38.32 -14.29
N VAL A 82 -5.74 -37.79 -14.94
CA VAL A 82 -5.79 -36.38 -15.37
C VAL A 82 -5.98 -35.48 -14.17
N ALA A 83 -6.68 -35.94 -13.13
CA ALA A 83 -6.94 -35.18 -11.91
C ALA A 83 -5.65 -34.84 -11.12
N VAL A 84 -4.65 -35.74 -11.07
CA VAL A 84 -3.41 -35.51 -10.29
C VAL A 84 -2.50 -34.48 -10.94
N GLU A 85 -2.20 -34.60 -12.25
CA GLU A 85 -1.38 -33.61 -12.96
C GLU A 85 -2.09 -32.25 -13.04
N SER A 86 -3.41 -32.26 -13.26
CA SER A 86 -4.21 -31.04 -13.24
C SER A 86 -4.27 -30.40 -11.85
N CYS A 87 -4.20 -31.18 -10.78
CA CYS A 87 -4.23 -30.68 -9.41
C CYS A 87 -2.96 -29.88 -9.08
N ASN A 88 -1.77 -30.44 -9.31
CA ASN A 88 -0.53 -29.71 -9.05
C ASN A 88 -0.45 -28.44 -9.92
N ALA A 89 -0.82 -28.53 -11.19
CA ALA A 89 -0.86 -27.35 -12.08
C ALA A 89 -1.85 -26.28 -11.59
N SER A 90 -3.04 -26.68 -11.11
CA SER A 90 -4.04 -25.76 -10.56
C SER A 90 -3.54 -25.04 -9.30
N VAL A 91 -2.88 -25.78 -8.40
CA VAL A 91 -2.30 -25.23 -7.17
C VAL A 91 -1.17 -24.25 -7.49
N MET A 92 -0.24 -24.62 -8.37
CA MET A 92 0.85 -23.74 -8.80
C MET A 92 0.33 -22.48 -9.50
N THR A 93 -0.70 -22.62 -10.34
CA THR A 93 -1.34 -21.47 -11.00
C THR A 93 -1.99 -20.53 -9.98
N SER A 94 -2.65 -21.10 -8.97
CA SER A 94 -3.29 -20.31 -7.91
C SER A 94 -2.25 -19.54 -7.09
N PHE A 95 -1.11 -20.15 -6.73
CA PHE A 95 0.01 -19.44 -6.10
C PHE A 95 0.58 -18.32 -6.98
N ALA A 96 0.68 -18.53 -8.30
CA ALA A 96 1.16 -17.50 -9.23
C ALA A 96 0.22 -16.30 -9.29
N LEU A 97 -1.09 -16.55 -9.35
CA LEU A 97 -2.10 -15.50 -9.38
C LEU A 97 -2.19 -14.74 -8.05
N ASP A 98 -2.08 -15.45 -6.93
CA ASP A 98 -2.00 -14.84 -5.60
C ASP A 98 -0.74 -13.97 -5.46
N ASN A 99 0.42 -14.43 -5.92
CA ASN A 99 1.65 -13.62 -5.95
C ASN A 99 1.52 -12.39 -6.85
N LEU A 100 0.86 -12.53 -8.00
CA LEU A 100 0.71 -11.46 -8.99
C LEU A 100 -0.02 -10.24 -8.42
N GLN A 101 -0.95 -10.43 -7.47
CA GLN A 101 -1.72 -9.33 -6.88
C GLN A 101 -0.90 -8.40 -5.98
N TYR A 102 0.26 -8.85 -5.48
CA TYR A 102 1.17 -8.03 -4.68
C TYR A 102 1.91 -6.97 -5.51
N VAL A 103 2.13 -7.24 -6.79
CA VAL A 103 2.80 -6.33 -7.74
C VAL A 103 2.06 -4.99 -7.86
N PRO A 104 0.75 -4.95 -8.16
CA PRO A 104 0.04 -3.69 -8.27
C PRO A 104 -0.02 -2.94 -6.93
N TRP A 105 -0.06 -3.63 -5.79
CA TRP A 105 -0.05 -2.99 -4.47
C TRP A 105 1.28 -2.29 -4.18
N ALA A 106 2.40 -2.97 -4.42
CA ALA A 106 3.74 -2.42 -4.23
C ALA A 106 4.00 -1.21 -5.15
N LEU A 107 3.60 -1.32 -6.42
CA LEU A 107 3.72 -0.22 -7.37
C LEU A 107 2.83 0.95 -6.99
N PHE A 108 1.58 0.70 -6.60
CA PHE A 108 0.65 1.76 -6.22
C PHE A 108 1.14 2.53 -4.99
N SER A 109 1.57 1.83 -3.94
CA SER A 109 2.11 2.42 -2.71
C SER A 109 3.37 3.26 -2.98
N SER A 110 4.37 2.70 -3.66
CA SER A 110 5.61 3.42 -3.99
C SER A 110 5.39 4.63 -4.92
N LEU A 111 4.55 4.49 -5.95
CA LEU A 111 4.23 5.60 -6.88
C LEU A 111 3.49 6.73 -6.17
N ARG A 112 2.69 6.43 -5.15
CA ARG A 112 2.03 7.45 -4.34
C ARG A 112 3.05 8.29 -3.57
N VAL A 113 4.00 7.66 -2.88
CA VAL A 113 5.06 8.38 -2.17
C VAL A 113 5.93 9.17 -3.14
N TYR A 114 6.26 8.59 -4.28
CA TYR A 114 6.96 9.28 -5.36
C TYR A 114 6.23 10.55 -5.80
N ALA A 115 4.91 10.49 -5.95
CA ALA A 115 4.08 11.63 -6.32
C ALA A 115 4.07 12.72 -5.23
N LEU A 116 3.88 12.32 -3.97
CA LEU A 116 3.77 13.23 -2.82
C LEU A 116 5.10 13.93 -2.52
N CYS A 117 6.23 13.26 -2.72
CA CYS A 117 7.56 13.80 -2.47
C CYS A 117 8.15 14.58 -3.66
N GLY A 118 7.32 15.03 -4.60
CA GLY A 118 7.78 15.84 -5.74
C GLY A 118 8.64 15.07 -6.73
N LYS A 119 8.27 13.82 -7.03
CA LYS A 119 8.97 12.94 -7.99
C LYS A 119 10.42 12.60 -7.60
N ARG A 120 10.70 12.54 -6.30
CA ARG A 120 11.99 12.11 -5.75
C ARG A 120 11.95 10.62 -5.44
N TRP A 121 12.68 9.81 -6.22
CA TRP A 121 12.75 8.36 -6.01
C TRP A 121 13.35 7.97 -4.66
N VAL A 122 14.24 8.79 -4.09
CA VAL A 122 14.88 8.52 -2.80
C VAL A 122 13.87 8.27 -1.68
N ALA A 123 12.73 8.98 -1.67
CA ALA A 123 11.68 8.77 -0.67
C ALA A 123 10.79 7.55 -0.96
N ALA A 124 10.63 7.18 -2.24
CA ALA A 124 9.77 6.07 -2.66
C ALA A 124 10.46 4.70 -2.61
N MET A 125 11.80 4.67 -2.74
CA MET A 125 12.58 3.43 -2.77
C MET A 125 12.42 2.57 -1.50
N PRO A 126 12.46 3.12 -0.27
CA PRO A 126 12.23 2.30 0.93
C PRO A 126 10.89 1.58 0.89
N VAL A 127 9.83 2.28 0.50
CA VAL A 127 8.47 1.72 0.41
C VAL A 127 8.41 0.59 -0.63
N LEU A 128 9.03 0.80 -1.80
CA LEU A 128 9.11 -0.24 -2.83
C LEU A 128 9.87 -1.47 -2.34
N VAL A 129 11.03 -1.27 -1.71
CA VAL A 129 11.85 -2.37 -1.19
C VAL A 129 11.07 -3.19 -0.17
N PHE A 130 10.46 -2.55 0.82
CA PHE A 130 9.67 -3.26 1.83
C PHE A 130 8.42 -3.94 1.24
N SER A 131 7.80 -3.37 0.21
CA SER A 131 6.62 -3.96 -0.44
C SER A 131 6.94 -5.10 -1.40
N VAL A 132 8.19 -5.25 -1.84
CA VAL A 132 8.64 -6.35 -2.73
C VAL A 132 9.12 -7.58 -1.93
N ILE A 133 9.54 -7.41 -0.67
CA ILE A 133 9.92 -8.53 0.22
C ILE A 133 8.86 -9.64 0.26
N PRO A 134 7.55 -9.35 0.43
CA PRO A 134 6.48 -10.35 0.37
C PRO A 134 6.51 -11.19 -0.90
N ILE A 135 6.76 -10.57 -2.05
CA ILE A 135 6.81 -11.25 -3.35
C ILE A 135 7.97 -12.26 -3.35
N GLY A 136 9.15 -11.82 -2.90
CA GLY A 136 10.33 -12.68 -2.82
C GLY A 136 10.13 -13.88 -1.88
N ILE A 137 9.54 -13.65 -0.70
CA ILE A 137 9.21 -14.72 0.24
C ILE A 137 8.17 -15.66 -0.33
N ASN A 138 7.11 -15.13 -0.94
CA ASN A 138 6.02 -15.92 -1.46
C ASN A 138 6.43 -16.78 -2.67
N LEU A 139 7.42 -16.34 -3.45
CA LEU A 139 8.03 -17.16 -4.51
C LEU A 139 8.67 -18.44 -3.98
N THR A 140 9.11 -18.46 -2.73
CA THR A 140 9.68 -19.67 -2.14
C THR A 140 8.64 -20.77 -1.91
N HIS A 141 7.35 -20.44 -1.84
CA HIS A 141 6.28 -21.43 -1.76
C HIS A 141 6.21 -22.33 -3.00
N PHE A 142 6.66 -21.89 -4.17
CA PHE A 142 6.75 -22.74 -5.37
C PHE A 142 7.73 -23.90 -5.22
N TYR A 143 8.73 -23.76 -4.36
CA TYR A 143 9.71 -24.80 -4.13
C TYR A 143 9.24 -25.80 -3.07
N TRP A 144 8.57 -25.31 -2.01
CA TRP A 144 8.16 -26.14 -0.87
C TRP A 144 6.73 -26.66 -0.95
N SER A 145 5.92 -26.23 -1.91
CA SER A 145 4.50 -26.61 -1.98
C SER A 145 4.19 -27.36 -3.26
N HIS A 146 3.33 -28.38 -3.16
CA HIS A 146 2.77 -29.08 -4.32
C HIS A 146 1.28 -29.37 -4.11
N GLY A 147 0.57 -29.60 -5.21
CA GLY A 147 -0.82 -30.09 -5.15
C GLY A 147 -0.85 -31.60 -4.98
N GLU A 148 -1.73 -32.10 -4.12
CA GLU A 148 -2.01 -33.53 -3.96
C GLU A 148 -3.52 -33.78 -3.93
N TYR A 149 -4.00 -34.82 -4.62
CA TYR A 149 -5.43 -35.12 -4.70
C TYR A 149 -5.84 -36.06 -3.56
N VAL A 150 -6.79 -35.61 -2.74
CA VAL A 150 -7.37 -36.38 -1.63
C VAL A 150 -8.81 -36.75 -1.99
N PRO A 151 -9.21 -38.04 -1.99
CA PRO A 151 -10.53 -38.48 -2.46
C PRO A 151 -11.76 -37.82 -1.81
N VAL A 152 -11.62 -37.29 -0.59
CA VAL A 152 -12.71 -36.62 0.16
C VAL A 152 -12.65 -35.10 0.04
N TRP A 153 -11.46 -34.53 -0.10
CA TRP A 153 -11.22 -33.08 -0.04
C TRP A 153 -10.80 -32.48 -1.38
N GLY A 154 -10.71 -33.28 -2.44
CA GLY A 154 -10.26 -32.86 -3.75
C GLY A 154 -8.77 -32.49 -3.77
N CYS A 155 -8.42 -31.54 -4.61
CA CYS A 155 -7.05 -31.05 -4.74
C CYS A 155 -6.66 -30.17 -3.54
N GLN A 156 -5.65 -30.61 -2.77
CA GLN A 156 -5.15 -29.93 -1.59
C GLN A 156 -3.71 -29.48 -1.78
N THR A 157 -3.33 -28.41 -1.10
CA THR A 157 -1.95 -27.91 -1.09
C THR A 157 -1.17 -28.57 0.03
N VAL A 158 -0.11 -29.29 -0.30
CA VAL A 158 0.83 -29.87 0.67
C VAL A 158 2.06 -28.98 0.73
N VAL A 159 2.43 -28.57 1.95
CA VAL A 159 3.59 -27.69 2.18
C VAL A 159 4.66 -28.46 2.95
N ALA A 160 5.80 -28.68 2.32
CA ALA A 160 6.96 -29.40 2.85
C ALA A 160 7.98 -28.46 3.50
N VAL A 161 7.51 -27.54 4.35
CA VAL A 161 8.36 -26.58 5.08
C VAL A 161 8.30 -26.85 6.58
N SER A 162 9.40 -26.60 7.31
CA SER A 162 9.35 -26.73 8.77
C SER A 162 8.43 -25.66 9.38
N PRO A 163 7.62 -25.99 10.41
CA PRO A 163 6.71 -25.03 11.02
C PRO A 163 7.40 -23.77 11.57
N ALA A 164 8.62 -23.94 12.09
CA ALA A 164 9.45 -22.84 12.57
C ALA A 164 9.86 -21.88 11.44
N LEU A 165 10.27 -22.42 10.28
CA LEU A 165 10.65 -21.60 9.13
C LEU A 165 9.42 -20.88 8.54
N SER A 166 8.28 -21.57 8.41
CA SER A 166 7.03 -20.96 7.95
C SER A 166 6.62 -19.77 8.82
N SER A 167 6.79 -19.89 10.14
CA SER A 167 6.46 -18.84 11.10
C SER A 167 7.37 -17.63 10.95
N ILE A 168 8.69 -17.85 10.82
CA ILE A 168 9.67 -16.77 10.61
C ILE A 168 9.38 -16.03 9.30
N LEU A 169 9.14 -16.77 8.20
CA LEU A 169 8.82 -16.18 6.91
C LEU A 169 7.55 -15.33 6.96
N ALA A 170 6.50 -15.80 7.65
CA ALA A 170 5.27 -15.03 7.84
C ALA A 170 5.50 -13.74 8.62
N ILE A 171 6.30 -13.77 9.69
CA ILE A 171 6.63 -12.59 10.51
C ILE A 171 7.42 -11.56 9.68
N VAL A 172 8.43 -12.00 8.93
CA VAL A 172 9.24 -11.12 8.07
C VAL A 172 8.37 -10.50 6.98
N ASN A 173 7.52 -11.30 6.33
CA ASN A 173 6.59 -10.84 5.30
C ASN A 173 5.66 -9.73 5.85
N ARG A 174 4.97 -9.98 6.97
CA ARG A 174 4.02 -9.01 7.54
C ARG A 174 4.70 -7.79 8.14
N SER A 175 5.85 -7.93 8.80
CA SER A 175 6.60 -6.79 9.32
C SER A 175 7.07 -5.84 8.21
N SER A 176 7.50 -6.37 7.06
CA SER A 176 7.87 -5.54 5.90
C SER A 176 6.69 -4.70 5.38
N LEU A 177 5.50 -5.29 5.25
CA LEU A 177 4.29 -4.57 4.86
C LEU A 177 3.83 -3.53 5.89
N ILE A 178 3.98 -3.82 7.19
CA ILE A 178 3.67 -2.85 8.25
C ILE A 178 4.59 -1.64 8.12
N ILE A 179 5.89 -1.85 7.91
CA ILE A 179 6.86 -0.76 7.73
C ILE A 179 6.51 0.07 6.49
N ALA A 180 6.22 -0.57 5.35
CA ALA A 180 5.82 0.13 4.13
C ALA A 180 4.56 1.00 4.34
N ASN A 181 3.51 0.43 4.93
CA ASN A 181 2.27 1.16 5.22
C ASN A 181 2.45 2.30 6.24
N ALA A 182 3.31 2.10 7.24
CA ALA A 182 3.64 3.13 8.21
C ALA A 182 4.35 4.31 7.55
N ILE A 183 5.33 4.05 6.66
CA ILE A 183 5.99 5.08 5.87
C ILE A 183 4.97 5.83 5.00
N ASP A 184 4.07 5.13 4.31
CA ASP A 184 3.03 5.75 3.50
C ASP A 184 2.15 6.71 4.31
N VAL A 185 1.71 6.30 5.50
CA VAL A 185 0.91 7.13 6.41
C VAL A 185 1.71 8.36 6.86
N VAL A 186 2.96 8.16 7.31
CA VAL A 186 3.83 9.24 7.80
C VAL A 186 4.12 10.26 6.70
N VAL A 187 4.53 9.81 5.52
CA VAL A 187 4.80 10.69 4.37
C VAL A 187 3.53 11.44 3.96
N THR A 188 2.39 10.75 3.92
CA THR A 188 1.11 11.40 3.58
C THR A 188 0.77 12.47 4.61
N TRP A 189 0.91 12.20 5.91
CA TRP A 189 0.63 13.17 6.96
C TRP A 189 1.59 14.36 6.91
N TYR A 190 2.89 14.10 6.76
CA TYR A 190 3.90 15.15 6.67
C TYR A 190 3.63 16.10 5.51
N THR A 191 3.42 15.55 4.31
CA THR A 191 3.12 16.35 3.11
C THR A 191 1.79 17.09 3.21
N THR A 192 0.77 16.48 3.81
CA THR A 192 -0.55 17.09 4.02
C THR A 192 -0.47 18.24 5.03
N TYR A 193 0.18 18.03 6.17
CA TYR A 193 0.33 19.04 7.21
C TYR A 193 1.11 20.24 6.69
N ASN A 194 2.22 20.01 5.98
CA ASN A 194 3.03 21.07 5.39
C ASN A 194 2.23 21.87 4.35
N THR A 195 1.54 21.19 3.44
CA THR A 195 0.70 21.86 2.41
C THR A 195 -0.41 22.70 3.06
N ALA A 196 -1.06 22.18 4.10
CA ALA A 196 -2.12 22.89 4.81
C ALA A 196 -1.57 24.07 5.62
N ALA A 197 -0.38 23.94 6.22
CA ALA A 197 0.29 25.03 6.92
C ALA A 197 0.65 26.18 5.96
N ILE A 198 1.25 25.87 4.81
CA ILE A 198 1.62 26.86 3.79
C ILE A 198 0.37 27.57 3.25
N ALA A 199 -0.70 26.84 2.95
CA ALA A 199 -1.93 27.44 2.44
C ALA A 199 -2.59 28.41 3.45
N ARG A 200 -2.56 28.08 4.75
CA ARG A 200 -3.02 28.97 5.83
C ARG A 200 -2.17 30.24 5.92
N CYS A 201 -0.85 30.13 5.80
CA CYS A 201 0.06 31.28 5.83
C CYS A 201 -0.10 32.20 4.61
N SER A 202 -0.40 31.64 3.43
CA SER A 202 -0.55 32.40 2.18
C SER A 202 -1.95 33.02 1.98
N GLY A 203 -2.86 32.89 2.96
CA GLY A 203 -4.24 33.37 2.85
C GLY A 203 -5.04 32.74 1.70
N ARG A 204 -4.54 31.66 1.11
CA ARG A 204 -5.12 31.00 -0.06
C ARG A 204 -5.93 29.81 0.41
N ASN A 205 -7.23 29.81 0.13
CA ASN A 205 -8.10 28.67 0.44
C ASN A 205 -7.50 27.41 -0.20
N VAL A 206 -7.14 26.42 0.63
CA VAL A 206 -6.69 25.10 0.16
C VAL A 206 -7.78 24.54 -0.75
N PRO A 207 -7.48 24.11 -1.99
CA PRO A 207 -8.52 23.56 -2.85
C PRO A 207 -9.15 22.33 -2.17
N SER A 208 -10.45 22.42 -1.92
CA SER A 208 -11.30 21.40 -1.28
C SER A 208 -11.02 19.98 -1.80
N ILE A 209 -10.68 19.85 -3.08
CA ILE A 209 -10.46 18.58 -3.75
C ILE A 209 -9.14 17.92 -3.34
N ALA A 210 -8.04 18.67 -3.19
CA ALA A 210 -6.75 18.12 -2.77
C ALA A 210 -6.79 17.72 -1.29
N GLN A 211 -7.46 18.52 -0.47
CA GLN A 211 -7.68 18.23 0.95
C GLN A 211 -8.58 16.99 1.13
N LEU A 212 -9.62 16.83 0.31
CA LEU A 212 -10.51 15.66 0.36
C LEU A 212 -9.83 14.37 -0.16
N LEU A 213 -9.01 14.46 -1.20
CA LEU A 213 -8.28 13.30 -1.76
C LEU A 213 -7.17 12.80 -0.82
N LEU A 214 -6.46 13.71 -0.16
CA LEU A 214 -5.40 13.36 0.79
C LEU A 214 -5.96 12.80 2.10
N VAL A 215 -7.06 13.37 2.63
CA VAL A 215 -7.73 12.89 3.84
C VAL A 215 -8.43 11.54 3.61
N ASN A 216 -9.06 11.33 2.45
CA ASN A 216 -9.59 10.01 2.13
C ASN A 216 -8.45 9.00 1.91
N GLY A 217 -7.34 9.43 1.29
CA GLY A 217 -6.15 8.63 1.09
C GLY A 217 -5.49 8.13 2.37
N THR A 218 -5.51 8.87 3.47
CA THR A 218 -4.93 8.40 4.74
C THR A 218 -5.77 7.28 5.36
N ILE A 219 -7.10 7.38 5.29
CA ILE A 219 -8.02 6.38 5.86
C ILE A 219 -7.76 5.00 5.24
N TYR A 220 -7.61 4.92 3.91
CA TYR A 220 -7.33 3.65 3.23
C TYR A 220 -6.06 2.97 3.78
N PHE A 221 -4.97 3.72 3.90
CA PHE A 221 -3.69 3.16 4.35
C PHE A 221 -3.64 2.92 5.86
N LEU A 222 -4.39 3.68 6.67
CA LEU A 222 -4.59 3.38 8.08
C LEU A 222 -5.33 2.06 8.27
N VAL A 223 -6.37 1.79 7.48
CA VAL A 223 -7.08 0.51 7.51
C VAL A 223 -6.13 -0.63 7.10
N LEU A 224 -5.32 -0.46 6.05
CA LEU A 224 -4.31 -1.44 5.66
C LEU A 224 -3.26 -1.68 6.75
N LEU A 225 -2.80 -0.63 7.42
CA LEU A 225 -1.85 -0.73 8.52
C LEU A 225 -2.46 -1.52 9.68
N VAL A 226 -3.70 -1.20 10.08
CA VAL A 226 -4.41 -1.93 11.15
C VAL A 226 -4.62 -3.39 10.78
N LEU A 227 -5.04 -3.69 9.54
CA LEU A 227 -5.21 -5.06 9.07
C LEU A 227 -3.90 -5.86 9.11
N ASN A 228 -2.79 -5.27 8.65
CA ASN A 228 -1.48 -5.93 8.69
C ASN A 228 -0.96 -6.13 10.13
N ILE A 229 -1.22 -5.18 11.04
CA ILE A 229 -0.91 -5.34 12.47
C ILE A 229 -1.74 -6.46 13.08
N LEU A 230 -3.06 -6.48 12.86
CA LEU A 230 -3.95 -7.54 13.34
C LEU A 230 -3.53 -8.90 12.82
N HIS A 231 -3.15 -8.98 11.53
CA HIS A 231 -2.64 -10.20 10.94
C HIS A 231 -1.40 -10.70 11.70
N LEU A 232 -0.38 -9.84 11.87
CA LEU A 232 0.85 -10.22 12.57
C LEU A 232 0.59 -10.61 14.02
N THR A 233 -0.23 -9.85 14.76
CA THR A 233 -0.52 -10.15 16.17
C THR A 233 -1.23 -11.49 16.32
N PHE A 234 -2.19 -11.81 15.45
CA PHE A 234 -2.85 -13.12 15.49
C PHE A 234 -1.94 -14.27 15.07
N THR A 235 -1.05 -14.06 14.09
CA THR A 235 -0.03 -15.06 13.74
C THR A 235 0.88 -15.35 14.93
N VAL A 236 1.40 -14.32 15.61
CA VAL A 236 2.27 -14.48 16.79
C VAL A 236 1.52 -15.10 17.96
N LEU A 237 0.24 -14.74 18.17
CA LEU A 237 -0.57 -15.30 19.24
C LEU A 237 -0.88 -16.79 19.04
N SER A 238 -1.17 -17.20 17.80
CA SER A 238 -1.39 -18.61 17.46
C SER A 238 -0.15 -19.46 17.80
N ILE A 239 1.05 -18.93 17.57
CA ILE A 239 2.31 -19.61 17.89
C ILE A 239 2.55 -19.67 19.41
N THR A 240 2.37 -18.55 20.11
CA THR A 240 2.78 -18.44 21.53
C THR A 240 1.82 -19.13 22.51
N VAL A 241 0.53 -19.19 22.19
CA VAL A 241 -0.50 -19.76 23.09
C VAL A 241 -0.99 -21.14 22.61
N ASN A 242 -0.43 -21.66 21.50
CA ASN A 242 -0.84 -22.93 20.87
C ASN A 242 -2.36 -23.02 20.65
N ILE A 243 -2.98 -21.88 20.34
CA ILE A 243 -4.39 -21.84 19.97
C ILE A 243 -4.46 -22.43 18.57
N GLN A 244 -4.96 -23.66 18.45
CA GLN A 244 -5.13 -24.34 17.16
C GLN A 244 -6.10 -23.59 16.22
N GLN A 245 -6.84 -22.61 16.73
CA GLN A 245 -7.68 -21.73 15.92
C GLN A 245 -6.83 -20.62 15.29
N THR A 246 -6.35 -20.85 14.06
CA THR A 246 -5.82 -19.78 13.22
C THR A 246 -6.91 -18.72 13.02
N SER A 247 -6.64 -17.47 13.39
CA SER A 247 -7.62 -16.39 13.24
C SER A 247 -7.95 -16.16 11.77
N TYR A 248 -9.20 -16.39 11.40
CA TYR A 248 -9.71 -16.29 10.03
C TYR A 248 -9.71 -14.86 9.46
N ILE A 249 -9.53 -13.86 10.31
CA ILE A 249 -9.44 -12.44 9.89
C ILE A 249 -8.25 -12.19 8.95
N VAL A 250 -7.23 -13.05 9.03
CA VAL A 250 -6.05 -13.07 8.15
C VAL A 250 -6.46 -13.16 6.68
N SER A 251 -7.42 -14.03 6.35
CA SER A 251 -7.89 -14.27 4.98
C SER A 251 -8.57 -13.05 4.35
N PHE A 252 -9.05 -12.08 5.14
CA PHE A 252 -9.70 -10.87 4.64
C PHE A 252 -8.70 -9.76 4.26
N THR A 253 -7.43 -9.87 4.63
CA THR A 253 -6.46 -8.78 4.46
C THR A 253 -6.23 -8.45 2.98
N GLU A 254 -5.96 -9.46 2.17
CA GLU A 254 -5.70 -9.36 0.73
C GLU A 254 -6.93 -8.86 -0.07
N PRO A 255 -8.14 -9.43 0.07
CA PRO A 255 -9.30 -8.94 -0.67
C PRO A 255 -9.67 -7.51 -0.25
N ILE A 256 -9.58 -7.17 1.04
CA ILE A 256 -9.80 -5.78 1.49
C ILE A 256 -8.76 -4.85 0.88
N THR A 257 -7.49 -5.28 0.77
CA THR A 257 -6.44 -4.49 0.12
C THR A 257 -6.77 -4.19 -1.33
N ALA A 258 -7.16 -5.20 -2.11
CA ALA A 258 -7.56 -5.01 -3.50
C ALA A 258 -8.75 -4.04 -3.64
N ILE A 259 -9.74 -4.13 -2.75
CA ILE A 259 -10.93 -3.26 -2.73
C ILE A 259 -10.55 -1.81 -2.41
N LEU A 260 -9.75 -1.60 -1.36
CA LEU A 260 -9.33 -0.26 -0.93
C LEU A 260 -8.48 0.43 -1.99
N VAL A 261 -7.52 -0.29 -2.59
CA VAL A 261 -6.70 0.24 -3.70
C VAL A 261 -7.59 0.59 -4.90
N SER A 262 -8.52 -0.29 -5.28
CA SER A 262 -9.46 -0.02 -6.39
C SER A 262 -10.31 1.22 -6.14
N ARG A 263 -10.85 1.38 -4.93
CA ARG A 263 -11.67 2.53 -4.53
C ARG A 263 -10.86 3.83 -4.55
N PHE A 264 -9.63 3.80 -4.06
CA PHE A 264 -8.75 4.94 -4.14
C PHE A 264 -8.44 5.35 -5.58
N MET A 265 -8.12 4.38 -6.45
CA MET A 265 -7.86 4.65 -7.88
C MET A 265 -9.09 5.21 -8.59
N PHE A 266 -10.30 4.77 -8.24
CA PHE A 266 -11.53 5.39 -8.73
C PHE A 266 -11.66 6.85 -8.32
N ASP A 267 -11.38 7.17 -7.07
CA ASP A 267 -11.52 8.53 -6.55
C ASP A 267 -10.47 9.47 -7.17
N LEU A 268 -9.24 8.99 -7.38
CA LEU A 268 -8.23 9.70 -8.16
C LEU A 268 -8.70 10.01 -9.59
N GLN A 269 -9.24 9.00 -10.28
CA GLN A 269 -9.61 9.14 -11.68
C GLN A 269 -10.81 10.08 -11.86
N LYS A 270 -11.79 10.05 -10.95
CA LYS A 270 -12.89 11.03 -10.93
C LYS A 270 -12.38 12.45 -10.77
N VAL A 271 -11.40 12.67 -9.89
CA VAL A 271 -10.84 14.00 -9.68
C VAL A 271 -10.08 14.47 -10.91
N LYS A 272 -9.26 13.61 -11.52
CA LYS A 272 -8.56 13.93 -12.77
C LYS A 272 -9.53 14.42 -13.86
N GLN A 273 -10.64 13.73 -14.08
CA GLN A 273 -11.65 14.13 -15.08
C GLN A 273 -12.34 15.46 -14.71
N ARG A 274 -12.66 15.69 -13.43
CA ARG A 274 -13.24 16.97 -12.97
C ARG A 274 -12.28 18.14 -13.19
N THR A 275 -10.99 17.95 -12.93
CA THR A 275 -9.98 18.99 -13.14
C THR A 275 -9.83 19.28 -14.64
N GLN A 276 -9.74 18.25 -15.47
CA GLN A 276 -9.62 18.40 -16.92
C GLN A 276 -10.80 19.17 -17.52
N HIS A 277 -12.03 18.86 -17.13
CA HIS A 277 -13.23 19.56 -17.61
C HIS A 277 -13.30 21.02 -17.10
N ARG A 278 -12.64 21.36 -15.99
CA ARG A 278 -12.63 22.73 -15.46
C ARG A 278 -11.55 23.62 -16.09
N SER A 279 -10.51 23.02 -16.65
CA SER A 279 -9.42 23.74 -17.36
C SER A 279 -9.74 24.10 -18.81
N ASP A 280 -10.83 23.60 -19.40
CA ASP A 280 -11.26 23.96 -20.76
C ASP A 280 -12.38 25.03 -20.75
N PRO A 281 -12.02 26.34 -20.76
CA PRO A 281 -12.80 27.32 -21.53
C PRO A 281 -12.04 27.99 -22.68
N PHE A 282 -10.71 27.88 -22.77
CA PHE A 282 -9.91 28.43 -23.87
C PHE A 282 -8.73 27.51 -24.15
N GLY A 283 -8.78 26.80 -25.28
CA GLY A 283 -7.74 25.86 -25.67
C GLY A 283 -6.43 26.58 -26.03
N ASP A 284 -5.32 26.00 -25.62
CA ASP A 284 -4.09 26.13 -26.38
C ASP A 284 -3.38 24.78 -26.47
N ALA A 285 -3.19 24.34 -27.71
CA ALA A 285 -2.64 23.05 -28.07
C ALA A 285 -1.11 23.15 -28.02
N THR A 286 -0.50 22.88 -26.86
CA THR A 286 0.94 22.65 -26.78
C THR A 286 1.26 21.16 -26.86
N VAL A 287 2.03 20.85 -27.91
CA VAL A 287 2.51 19.55 -28.34
C VAL A 287 3.15 18.78 -27.17
N SER A 288 2.55 17.64 -26.81
CA SER A 288 3.07 16.74 -25.76
C SER A 288 4.09 15.76 -26.33
N ALA A 289 5.34 15.89 -25.92
CA ALA A 289 6.43 14.95 -26.17
C ALA A 289 6.16 13.57 -25.50
N PRO A 290 6.68 12.46 -26.05
CA PRO A 290 6.43 11.11 -25.54
C PRO A 290 7.38 10.78 -24.39
N GLY A 291 6.85 10.66 -23.18
CA GLY A 291 7.59 10.12 -22.05
C GLY A 291 6.89 10.37 -20.73
N PHE A 292 6.51 9.28 -20.05
CA PHE A 292 6.23 9.02 -18.61
C PHE A 292 5.61 10.09 -17.67
N ASN A 293 5.67 11.39 -17.98
CA ASN A 293 4.91 12.48 -17.36
C ASN A 293 3.39 12.26 -17.40
N ARG A 294 2.91 11.37 -18.27
CA ARG A 294 1.49 10.99 -18.38
C ARG A 294 1.00 10.11 -17.22
N VAL A 295 1.90 9.42 -16.50
CA VAL A 295 1.53 8.54 -15.38
C VAL A 295 1.12 9.35 -14.14
N LEU A 296 1.62 10.58 -14.01
CA LEU A 296 1.49 11.40 -12.80
C LEU A 296 1.15 12.88 -13.05
N GLY A 297 0.98 13.28 -14.32
CA GLY A 297 0.83 14.68 -14.72
C GLY A 297 -0.26 15.45 -13.98
N SER A 298 -1.36 14.78 -13.61
CA SER A 298 -2.47 15.40 -12.88
C SER A 298 -2.25 15.52 -11.36
N ILE A 299 -1.34 14.73 -10.77
CA ILE A 299 -1.01 14.83 -9.33
C ILE A 299 0.06 15.92 -9.15
N GLY A 300 1.03 15.98 -10.06
CA GLY A 300 2.07 17.02 -10.06
C GLY A 300 1.63 18.40 -10.56
N SER A 301 0.52 18.51 -11.30
CA SER A 301 0.03 19.82 -11.76
C SER A 301 -0.82 20.56 -10.72
N VAL A 302 -1.36 19.85 -9.73
CA VAL A 302 -2.12 20.43 -8.59
C VAL A 302 -1.19 20.73 -7.41
N LEU A 303 -0.08 20.00 -7.32
CA LEU A 303 0.99 20.21 -6.35
C LEU A 303 2.23 20.60 -7.13
N ASP A 304 2.41 21.87 -7.46
CA ASP A 304 3.70 22.31 -8.00
C ASP A 304 4.75 22.15 -6.90
N SER A 305 5.41 21.00 -6.92
CA SER A 305 6.35 20.58 -5.88
C SER A 305 7.61 21.45 -5.82
N SER A 306 7.89 22.23 -6.89
CA SER A 306 8.93 23.26 -6.89
C SER A 306 8.65 24.34 -5.86
N ASP A 307 7.39 24.74 -5.67
CA ASP A 307 7.03 25.78 -4.71
C ASP A 307 7.10 25.25 -3.28
N VAL A 308 6.71 23.99 -3.04
CA VAL A 308 6.75 23.36 -1.71
C VAL A 308 8.20 23.19 -1.22
N TRP A 309 9.12 22.78 -2.09
CA TRP A 309 10.53 22.61 -1.73
C TRP A 309 11.33 23.92 -1.72
N ARG A 310 11.00 24.91 -2.56
CA ARG A 310 11.60 26.26 -2.46
C ARG A 310 11.29 26.93 -1.12
N VAL A 311 10.07 26.76 -0.62
CA VAL A 311 9.67 27.29 0.70
C VAL A 311 10.38 26.53 1.84
N CYS A 312 10.64 25.23 1.68
CA CYS A 312 11.39 24.46 2.68
C CYS A 312 12.86 24.92 2.75
N SER A 313 13.50 25.23 1.62
CA SER A 313 14.85 25.82 1.62
C SER A 313 14.91 27.22 2.22
N THR A 314 13.82 28.00 2.16
CA THR A 314 13.76 29.32 2.82
C THR A 314 13.45 29.24 4.31
N LEU A 315 12.76 28.18 4.77
CA LEU A 315 12.55 27.93 6.21
C LEU A 315 13.80 27.32 6.86
N GLU A 316 14.61 26.58 6.11
CA GLU A 316 15.92 26.10 6.56
C GLU A 316 16.97 27.23 6.55
N SER A 317 16.77 28.32 5.80
CA SER A 317 17.58 29.54 5.89
C SER A 317 17.16 30.51 7.00
N ASP A 318 15.99 30.32 7.61
CA ASP A 318 15.47 31.15 8.70
C ASP A 318 15.72 30.55 10.10
N THR A 319 16.50 29.46 10.20
CA THR A 319 17.19 29.19 11.46
C THR A 319 18.19 30.32 11.68
N PRO A 320 18.19 31.03 12.84
CA PRO A 320 19.24 32.00 13.10
C PRO A 320 20.58 31.26 12.98
N GLU A 321 21.37 31.66 11.98
CA GLU A 321 22.76 31.22 11.87
C GLU A 321 23.41 31.49 13.22
N VAL A 322 23.62 30.44 14.00
CA VAL A 322 24.75 30.42 14.92
C VAL A 322 25.94 30.35 13.98
N ALA A 323 26.44 31.52 13.59
CA ALA A 323 27.65 31.68 12.82
C ALA A 323 28.79 31.05 13.63
N VAL A 324 29.12 29.80 13.29
CA VAL A 324 30.38 29.18 13.69
C VAL A 324 31.43 29.79 12.78
N THR A 325 32.01 30.91 13.22
CA THR A 325 33.22 31.44 12.61
C THR A 325 34.38 30.52 12.96
N GLU A 326 34.79 29.72 11.99
CA GLU A 326 36.06 29.00 12.02
C GLU A 326 37.19 30.02 11.95
N TYR A 327 37.92 30.21 13.05
CA TYR A 327 39.19 30.92 13.07
C TYR A 327 40.30 29.92 13.44
N GLY A 328 41.16 29.62 12.47
CA GLY A 328 42.59 29.42 12.77
C GLY A 328 43.24 30.82 12.91
N VAL A 329 44.27 31.07 13.70
CA VAL A 329 45.37 30.25 14.21
C VAL A 329 46.04 31.05 15.36
N ASP A 330 46.78 30.36 16.24
CA ASP A 330 47.87 30.81 17.14
C ASP A 330 47.62 31.23 18.62
N VAL A 331 48.09 30.35 19.51
CA VAL A 331 49.18 30.53 20.51
C VAL A 331 49.07 31.65 21.58
N PHE A 332 49.08 31.20 22.86
CA PHE A 332 49.34 31.88 24.14
C PHE A 332 48.28 32.85 24.73
N GLY A 333 47.67 32.41 25.85
CA GLY A 333 47.59 33.24 27.07
C GLY A 333 46.23 33.85 27.47
N LYS A 334 45.64 33.28 28.54
CA LYS A 334 44.72 33.87 29.54
C LYS A 334 43.36 34.43 29.07
N HIS A 335 42.30 33.81 29.59
CA HIS A 335 40.90 34.27 29.51
C HIS A 335 40.60 35.41 30.49
N GLU A 336 39.99 36.49 29.98
CA GLU A 336 38.98 37.28 30.69
C GLU A 336 37.75 37.37 29.79
N VAL A 337 36.58 37.03 30.35
CA VAL A 337 35.27 37.08 29.67
C VAL A 337 34.62 38.41 29.97
N VAL A 338 34.42 39.26 28.96
CA VAL A 338 33.59 40.47 29.07
C VAL A 338 32.27 40.21 28.33
N VAL A 339 31.19 40.09 29.08
CA VAL A 339 29.82 40.05 28.54
C VAL A 339 29.33 41.50 28.41
N MET A 340 29.13 41.98 27.18
CA MET A 340 28.39 43.21 26.91
C MET A 340 26.98 42.85 26.42
N LEU A 341 25.99 43.17 27.25
CA LEU A 341 24.56 43.19 26.90
C LEU A 341 24.14 44.62 26.54
N ALA A 342 23.24 44.73 25.55
CA ALA A 342 22.15 45.72 25.36
C ALA A 342 22.07 46.26 23.91
N PRO A 343 20.93 46.83 23.45
CA PRO A 343 19.69 47.12 24.18
C PRO A 343 18.38 46.64 23.52
N THR A 344 17.39 46.42 24.39
CA THR A 344 15.96 46.40 24.09
C THR A 344 15.47 47.83 23.80
N VAL A 345 14.76 48.02 22.68
CA VAL A 345 14.04 49.26 22.39
C VAL A 345 12.63 49.17 22.96
N SER A 346 12.35 50.08 23.88
CA SER A 346 11.04 50.34 24.51
C SER A 346 10.11 51.07 23.54
N ARG A 347 8.81 50.82 23.67
CA ARG A 347 7.75 51.67 23.10
C ARG A 347 6.73 51.97 24.20
N SER A 348 6.71 53.21 24.68
CA SER A 348 5.65 53.74 25.56
C SER A 348 4.83 54.81 24.85
N SER A 349 3.51 54.58 24.85
CA SER A 349 2.41 55.52 25.17
C SER A 349 2.30 56.91 24.52
N ASP A 350 1.17 57.07 23.81
CA ASP A 350 0.09 58.06 24.02
C ASP A 350 0.13 59.52 23.47
N VAL A 351 -0.96 59.81 22.72
CA VAL A 351 -1.82 61.02 22.63
C VAL A 351 -1.30 62.27 21.90
N VAL A 352 -1.96 62.62 20.77
CA VAL A 352 -2.95 63.72 20.64
C VAL A 352 -4.05 63.30 19.68
#